data_AF-W2R5A2-F1
#
_entry.id   AF-W2R5A2-F1
#
_cell.length_a   1.000
_cell.length_b   1.000
_cell.length_c   1.000
_cell.angle_alpha   90.00
_cell.angle_beta   90.00
_cell.angle_gamma   90.00
#
_symmetry.space_group_name_H-M   'P 1'
#
loop_
_entity.id
_entity.type
_entity.pdbx_description
1 polymer ?
#
loop_
_entity_poly.entity_id
_entity_poly.type
_entity_poly.pdbx_seq_one_letter_code
_entity_poly.pdbx_strand_id
1 'polypeptide(L)'
;MAGGFASDTAAFLDADTRVVPHRALEHLSSLSAASLQALASAAAAELIGNSCSGNTYTEQQISVDNEALAAMSAIVVTLARDGGVRTPVDQRALRQQLYTLGVEDEDLQMKLIPVLASVVPSVERVLQNTSFDFAHVVDVNWRLDYVLRSSSAGSVHEPLYFVHLKLQSPHTNDPGLQTVAFLCSVEELRSLVYRVQEAANEVEKLTTGNPSQLRTST
;
A
#
# COMPACT_ATOMS: atom_id res chain seq x y z
N MET A 1 -0.68 -27.45 47.88
CA MET A 1 -1.61 -27.55 46.74
C MET A 1 -1.55 -26.22 46.01
N ALA A 2 -0.82 -26.17 44.89
CA ALA A 2 -1.35 -26.12 43.50
C ALA A 2 -1.95 -24.74 43.19
N GLY A 3 -1.57 -23.98 42.15
CA GLY A 3 -0.57 -24.05 41.09
C GLY A 3 -0.24 -22.59 40.70
N GLY A 4 0.91 -22.24 40.13
CA GLY A 4 1.35 -22.71 38.82
C GLY A 4 0.60 -21.99 37.70
N PHE A 5 0.65 -20.65 37.63
CA PHE A 5 0.16 -19.93 36.45
C PHE A 5 1.20 -20.09 35.34
N ALA A 6 1.00 -21.14 34.55
CA ALA A 6 1.69 -21.38 33.31
C ALA A 6 1.44 -20.22 32.33
N SER A 7 2.52 -19.79 31.70
CA SER A 7 2.52 -19.00 30.48
C SER A 7 1.92 -19.82 29.34
N ASP A 8 0.75 -19.43 28.88
CA ASP A 8 0.12 -19.84 27.61
C ASP A 8 -0.90 -18.71 27.35
N THR A 9 -0.79 -17.87 26.32
CA THR A 9 -0.76 -18.20 24.90
C THR A 9 -0.19 -17.02 24.11
N ALA A 10 1.13 -16.99 23.92
CA ALA A 10 1.77 -16.23 22.85
C ALA A 10 2.24 -17.21 21.77
N ALA A 11 1.28 -17.99 21.25
CA ALA A 11 1.48 -18.85 20.10
C ALA A 11 0.68 -18.26 18.94
N PHE A 12 1.14 -17.12 18.42
CA PHE A 12 0.66 -16.62 17.14
C PHE A 12 1.83 -15.93 16.45
N LEU A 13 2.16 -16.44 15.26
CA LEU A 13 3.34 -16.16 14.44
C LEU A 13 4.54 -17.05 14.79
N ASP A 14 4.38 -18.34 14.46
CA ASP A 14 5.51 -19.20 14.13
C ASP A 14 6.33 -18.50 13.03
N ALA A 15 7.59 -18.16 13.33
CA ALA A 15 8.45 -17.39 12.44
C ALA A 15 8.81 -18.14 11.14
N ASP A 16 8.46 -19.43 11.06
CA ASP A 16 8.68 -20.32 9.93
C ASP A 16 7.42 -20.56 9.07
N THR A 17 6.29 -19.89 9.32
CA THR A 17 5.16 -19.94 8.38
C THR A 17 5.52 -19.18 7.12
N ARG A 18 6.11 -19.86 6.14
CA ARG A 18 6.29 -19.37 4.77
C ARG A 18 4.97 -18.78 4.30
N VAL A 19 5.00 -17.54 3.81
CA VAL A 19 3.81 -16.84 3.29
C VAL A 19 3.19 -17.62 2.13
N VAL A 20 4.02 -18.34 1.37
CA VAL A 20 3.59 -19.17 0.25
C VAL A 20 3.84 -20.66 0.55
N PRO A 21 2.83 -21.53 0.42
CA PRO A 21 2.98 -22.97 0.65
C PRO A 21 3.88 -23.62 -0.41
N HIS A 22 4.69 -24.61 0.00
CA HIS A 22 5.69 -25.25 -0.86
C HIS A 22 5.09 -25.93 -2.10
N ARG A 23 3.91 -26.54 -1.96
CA ARG A 23 3.18 -27.18 -3.07
C ARG A 23 2.83 -26.18 -4.16
N ALA A 24 2.35 -24.99 -3.79
CA ALA A 24 2.07 -23.94 -4.77
C ALA A 24 3.34 -23.47 -5.49
N LEU A 25 4.49 -23.42 -4.80
CA LEU A 25 5.77 -23.07 -5.42
C LEU A 25 6.24 -24.12 -6.44
N GLU A 26 6.08 -25.41 -6.14
CA GLU A 26 6.36 -26.50 -7.09
C GLU A 26 5.45 -26.42 -8.32
N HIS A 27 4.17 -26.08 -8.11
CA HIS A 27 3.26 -25.82 -9.22
C HIS A 27 3.72 -24.62 -10.05
N LEU A 28 4.05 -23.49 -9.43
CA LEU A 28 4.54 -22.30 -10.12
C LEU A 28 5.86 -22.56 -10.89
N SER A 29 6.77 -23.37 -10.36
CA SER A 29 8.04 -23.69 -11.03
C SER A 29 7.85 -24.53 -12.31
N SER A 30 6.85 -25.43 -12.30
CA SER A 30 6.47 -26.26 -13.45
C SER A 30 5.78 -25.48 -14.59
N LEU A 31 5.27 -24.27 -14.32
CA LEU A 31 4.53 -23.49 -15.30
C LEU A 31 5.45 -22.81 -16.34
N SER A 32 4.87 -22.57 -17.52
CA SER A 32 5.52 -21.77 -18.56
C SER A 32 5.49 -20.27 -18.20
N ALA A 33 6.41 -19.48 -18.78
CA ALA A 33 6.41 -18.03 -18.58
C ALA A 33 5.10 -17.35 -19.01
N ALA A 34 4.46 -17.84 -20.07
CA ALA A 34 3.16 -17.33 -20.52
C ALA A 34 2.03 -17.64 -19.51
N SER A 35 2.07 -18.83 -18.92
CA SER A 35 1.11 -19.24 -17.88
C SER A 35 1.29 -18.42 -16.60
N LEU A 36 2.54 -18.19 -16.18
CA LEU A 36 2.86 -17.33 -15.04
C LEU A 36 2.41 -15.88 -15.28
N GLN A 37 2.62 -15.35 -16.48
CA GLN A 37 2.13 -14.02 -16.85
C GLN A 37 0.60 -13.93 -16.78
N ALA A 38 -0.10 -14.92 -17.32
CA ALA A 38 -1.56 -14.97 -17.26
C ALA A 38 -2.06 -15.03 -15.81
N LEU A 39 -1.45 -15.87 -14.98
CA LEU A 39 -1.82 -16.05 -13.58
C LEU A 39 -1.53 -14.80 -12.73
N ALA A 40 -0.38 -14.15 -12.94
CA ALA A 40 -0.08 -12.85 -12.31
C ALA A 40 -1.06 -11.75 -12.75
N SER A 41 -1.43 -11.71 -14.03
CA SER A 41 -2.41 -10.75 -14.53
C SER A 41 -3.81 -10.98 -13.95
N ALA A 42 -4.21 -12.25 -13.79
CA ALA A 42 -5.46 -12.63 -13.14
C ALA A 42 -5.46 -12.24 -11.66
N ALA A 43 -4.37 -12.55 -10.94
CA ALA A 43 -4.18 -12.16 -9.54
C ALA A 43 -4.33 -10.63 -9.35
N ALA A 44 -3.67 -9.83 -10.18
CA ALA A 44 -3.83 -8.38 -10.10
C ALA A 44 -5.23 -7.88 -10.49
N ALA A 45 -5.88 -8.49 -11.49
CA ALA A 45 -7.24 -8.12 -11.85
C ALA A 45 -8.22 -8.35 -10.68
N GLU A 46 -8.07 -9.47 -9.95
CA GLU A 46 -8.86 -9.71 -8.74
C GLU A 46 -8.58 -8.69 -7.64
N LEU A 47 -7.30 -8.39 -7.39
CA LEU A 47 -6.88 -7.43 -6.35
C LEU A 47 -7.34 -5.99 -6.65
N ILE A 48 -7.44 -5.62 -7.92
CA ILE A 48 -7.89 -4.30 -8.36
C ILE A 48 -9.43 -4.21 -8.37
N GLY A 49 -10.15 -5.30 -8.11
CA GLY A 49 -11.61 -5.36 -8.11
C GLY A 49 -12.23 -5.51 -9.51
N ASN A 50 -11.41 -5.87 -10.52
CA ASN A 50 -11.87 -6.15 -11.88
C ASN A 50 -12.16 -7.65 -12.00
N SER A 51 -13.10 -8.15 -11.19
CA SER A 51 -13.46 -9.57 -11.17
C SER A 51 -13.95 -10.00 -12.56
N CYS A 52 -13.21 -10.90 -13.21
CA CYS A 52 -13.72 -11.70 -14.32
C CYS A 52 -14.73 -12.72 -13.77
N SER A 53 -15.91 -12.25 -13.37
CA SER A 53 -17.08 -13.10 -13.12
C SER A 53 -17.63 -13.58 -14.46
N GLY A 54 -16.93 -14.54 -15.07
CA GLY A 54 -17.33 -15.09 -16.36
C GLY A 54 -16.22 -15.88 -17.02
N ASN A 55 -15.92 -17.07 -16.51
CA ASN A 55 -16.06 -18.29 -17.33
C ASN A 55 -15.87 -19.54 -16.48
N THR A 56 -16.76 -20.49 -16.77
CA THR A 56 -16.84 -21.85 -16.25
C THR A 56 -15.55 -22.63 -16.49
N TYR A 57 -14.86 -23.04 -15.43
CA TYR A 57 -13.86 -24.10 -15.49
C TYR A 57 -14.14 -25.12 -14.38
N THR A 58 -14.13 -26.38 -14.76
CA THR A 58 -14.65 -27.56 -14.07
C THR A 58 -14.01 -27.82 -12.69
N GLU A 59 -14.85 -28.15 -11.71
CA GLU A 59 -14.61 -28.34 -10.25
C GLU A 59 -13.44 -29.24 -9.80
N GLN A 60 -12.71 -29.89 -10.70
CA GLN A 60 -11.54 -30.72 -10.34
C GLN A 60 -10.18 -30.04 -10.63
N GLN A 61 -10.16 -28.95 -11.40
CA GLN A 61 -8.95 -28.13 -11.63
C GLN A 61 -8.84 -26.97 -10.60
N ILE A 62 -9.94 -26.68 -9.90
CA ILE A 62 -10.13 -25.49 -9.06
C ILE A 62 -9.24 -25.49 -7.81
N SER A 63 -8.83 -26.63 -7.24
CA SER A 63 -8.01 -26.60 -6.02
C SER A 63 -6.57 -26.18 -6.29
N VAL A 64 -5.98 -26.64 -7.40
CA VAL A 64 -4.57 -26.35 -7.76
C VAL A 64 -4.43 -24.96 -8.36
N ASP A 65 -5.38 -24.54 -9.20
CA ASP A 65 -5.37 -23.18 -9.76
C ASP A 65 -5.67 -22.12 -8.69
N ASN A 66 -6.54 -22.43 -7.72
CA ASN A 66 -6.82 -21.50 -6.62
C ASN A 66 -5.64 -21.39 -5.65
N GLU A 67 -4.93 -22.49 -5.33
CA GLU A 67 -3.74 -22.41 -4.48
C GLU A 67 -2.59 -21.66 -5.18
N ALA A 68 -2.39 -21.89 -6.48
CA ALA A 68 -1.39 -21.15 -7.28
C ALA A 68 -1.75 -19.68 -7.47
N LEU A 69 -3.04 -19.37 -7.70
CA LEU A 69 -3.55 -18.00 -7.78
C LEU A 69 -3.42 -17.29 -6.43
N ALA A 70 -3.79 -17.93 -5.33
CA ALA A 70 -3.63 -17.39 -3.98
C ALA A 70 -2.16 -17.14 -3.64
N ALA A 71 -1.27 -18.07 -3.98
CA ALA A 71 0.17 -17.91 -3.85
C ALA A 71 0.68 -16.70 -4.65
N MET A 72 0.24 -16.56 -5.90
CA MET A 72 0.64 -15.44 -6.73
C MET A 72 0.07 -14.11 -6.26
N SER A 73 -1.19 -14.07 -5.84
CA SER A 73 -1.81 -12.91 -5.22
C SER A 73 -1.07 -12.50 -3.96
N ALA A 74 -0.68 -13.45 -3.11
CA ALA A 74 0.14 -13.16 -1.92
C ALA A 74 1.50 -12.55 -2.29
N ILE A 75 2.18 -13.10 -3.29
CA ILE A 75 3.45 -12.53 -3.79
C ILE A 75 3.24 -11.12 -4.35
N VAL A 76 2.26 -10.93 -5.22
CA VAL A 76 1.97 -9.63 -5.87
C VAL A 76 1.59 -8.58 -4.83
N VAL A 77 0.71 -8.89 -3.88
CA VAL A 77 0.31 -7.95 -2.81
C VAL A 77 1.48 -7.59 -1.92
N THR A 78 2.28 -8.57 -1.49
CA THR A 78 3.40 -8.30 -0.59
C THR A 78 4.43 -7.41 -1.26
N LEU A 79 4.75 -7.67 -2.53
CA LEU A 79 5.65 -6.81 -3.30
C LEU A 79 5.06 -5.43 -3.60
N ALA A 80 3.76 -5.34 -3.86
CA ALA A 80 3.09 -4.06 -4.07
C ALA A 80 3.03 -3.22 -2.79
N ARG A 81 2.88 -3.86 -1.63
CA ARG A 81 2.88 -3.22 -0.31
C ARG A 81 4.24 -2.64 0.04
N ASP A 82 5.31 -3.38 -0.20
CA ASP A 82 6.67 -2.97 0.19
C ASP A 82 7.26 -1.87 -0.72
N GLY A 83 6.51 -1.41 -1.72
CA GLY A 83 6.92 -0.40 -2.69
C GLY A 83 7.67 -1.04 -3.85
N GLY A 84 7.06 -1.01 -5.03
CA GLY A 84 7.59 -1.66 -6.22
C GLY A 84 8.95 -1.09 -6.67
N VAL A 85 9.84 -2.02 -7.02
CA VAL A 85 11.15 -1.88 -7.68
C VAL A 85 11.12 -0.86 -8.84
N ARG A 86 11.93 0.20 -8.77
CA ARG A 86 12.07 1.19 -9.87
C ARG A 86 13.47 1.26 -10.48
N THR A 87 14.46 0.60 -9.87
CA THR A 87 15.88 0.74 -10.22
C THR A 87 16.61 -0.62 -10.22
N PRO A 88 17.76 -0.76 -10.91
CA PRO A 88 18.53 -2.01 -10.93
C PRO A 88 19.14 -2.39 -9.57
N VAL A 89 19.26 -1.46 -8.63
CA VAL A 89 19.64 -1.73 -7.22
C VAL A 89 18.55 -2.55 -6.53
N ASP A 90 17.30 -2.34 -6.91
CA ASP A 90 16.12 -3.00 -6.35
C ASP A 90 15.99 -4.46 -6.81
N GLN A 91 16.69 -4.91 -7.86
CA GLN A 91 16.60 -6.30 -8.31
C GLN A 91 17.18 -7.28 -7.27
N ARG A 92 18.21 -6.88 -6.51
CA ARG A 92 18.74 -7.69 -5.40
C ARG A 92 17.78 -7.69 -4.20
N ALA A 93 17.18 -6.55 -3.90
CA ALA A 93 16.17 -6.43 -2.84
C ALA A 93 14.93 -7.28 -3.17
N LEU A 94 14.48 -7.27 -4.43
CA LEU A 94 13.39 -8.09 -4.93
C LEU A 94 13.67 -9.58 -4.77
N ARG A 95 14.88 -10.04 -5.12
CA ARG A 95 15.28 -11.44 -4.92
C ARG A 95 15.27 -11.81 -3.44
N GLN A 96 15.74 -10.91 -2.57
CA GLN A 96 15.71 -11.13 -1.14
C GLN A 96 14.27 -11.20 -0.60
N GLN A 97 13.36 -10.35 -1.09
CA GLN A 97 11.94 -10.41 -0.76
C GLN A 97 11.29 -11.71 -1.23
N LEU A 98 11.58 -12.15 -2.45
CA LEU A 98 11.11 -13.44 -2.96
C LEU A 98 11.64 -14.61 -2.11
N TYR A 99 12.89 -14.54 -1.68
CA TYR A 99 13.48 -15.54 -0.77
C TYR A 99 12.74 -15.56 0.58
N THR A 100 12.45 -14.39 1.17
CA THR A 100 11.66 -14.32 2.42
C THR A 100 10.23 -14.83 2.28
N LEU A 101 9.65 -14.75 1.08
CA LEU A 101 8.35 -15.33 0.74
C LEU A 101 8.41 -16.86 0.53
N GLY A 102 9.62 -17.45 0.55
CA GLY A 102 9.86 -18.88 0.36
C GLY A 102 10.17 -19.28 -1.08
N VAL A 103 10.25 -18.33 -2.02
CA VAL A 103 10.63 -18.57 -3.43
C VAL A 103 12.15 -18.67 -3.51
N GLU A 104 12.70 -19.82 -3.14
CA GLU A 104 14.16 -20.05 -3.11
C GLU A 104 14.74 -20.46 -4.47
N ASP A 105 13.91 -20.98 -5.37
CA ASP A 105 14.30 -21.47 -6.70
C ASP A 105 14.69 -20.30 -7.63
N GLU A 106 15.97 -20.26 -8.03
CA GLU A 106 16.52 -19.23 -8.91
C GLU A 106 15.90 -19.25 -10.33
N ASP A 107 15.55 -20.43 -10.86
CA ASP A 107 14.92 -20.54 -12.19
C ASP A 107 13.49 -19.97 -12.15
N LEU A 108 12.77 -20.23 -11.06
CA LEU A 108 11.45 -19.64 -10.83
C LEU A 108 11.57 -18.12 -10.63
N GLN A 109 12.53 -17.63 -9.84
CA GLN A 109 12.76 -16.19 -9.66
C GLN A 109 13.06 -15.51 -10.99
N MET A 110 13.91 -16.10 -11.84
CA MET A 110 14.25 -15.55 -13.16
C MET A 110 13.03 -15.41 -14.07
N LYS A 111 12.05 -16.33 -13.97
CA LYS A 111 10.77 -16.23 -14.68
C LYS A 111 9.81 -15.21 -14.05
N LEU A 112 9.76 -15.12 -12.72
CA LEU A 112 8.81 -14.28 -12.00
C LEU A 112 9.17 -12.79 -12.03
N ILE A 113 10.45 -12.44 -11.91
CA ILE A 113 10.90 -11.03 -11.87
C ILE A 113 10.32 -10.19 -13.04
N PRO A 114 10.42 -10.58 -14.32
CA PRO A 114 9.87 -9.78 -15.42
C PRO A 114 8.33 -9.72 -15.39
N VAL A 115 7.68 -10.80 -14.96
CA VAL A 115 6.22 -10.88 -14.84
C VAL A 115 5.74 -9.91 -13.76
N LEU A 116 6.33 -9.96 -12.57
CA LEU A 116 5.99 -9.12 -11.43
C LEU A 116 6.25 -7.64 -11.72
N ALA A 117 7.37 -7.31 -12.40
CA ALA A 117 7.67 -5.94 -12.82
C ALA A 117 6.57 -5.33 -13.71
N SER A 118 5.85 -6.15 -14.48
CA SER A 118 4.74 -5.69 -15.33
C SER A 118 3.43 -5.47 -14.56
N VAL A 119 3.20 -6.24 -13.50
CA VAL A 119 1.90 -6.32 -12.81
C VAL A 119 1.86 -5.49 -11.53
N VAL A 120 2.90 -5.57 -10.70
CA VAL A 120 2.98 -4.93 -9.37
C VAL A 120 2.66 -3.43 -9.39
N PRO A 121 3.14 -2.62 -10.36
CA PRO A 121 2.85 -1.17 -10.36
C PRO A 121 1.36 -0.82 -10.46
N SER A 122 0.56 -1.71 -11.06
CA SER A 122 -0.89 -1.49 -11.16
C SER A 122 -1.59 -1.66 -9.81
N VAL A 123 -1.21 -2.69 -9.06
CA VAL A 123 -1.71 -3.00 -7.71
C VAL A 123 -1.20 -1.97 -6.71
N GLU A 124 0.08 -1.58 -6.79
CA GLU A 124 0.68 -0.53 -5.96
C GLU A 124 -0.11 0.78 -6.06
N ARG A 125 -0.51 1.19 -7.28
CA ARG A 125 -1.32 2.40 -7.46
C ARG A 125 -2.68 2.31 -6.78
N VAL A 126 -3.31 1.14 -6.79
CA VAL A 126 -4.59 0.94 -6.07
C VAL A 126 -4.35 1.01 -4.58
N LEU A 127 -3.35 0.28 -4.07
CA LEU A 127 -2.97 0.30 -2.66
C LEU A 127 -2.58 1.71 -2.20
N GLN A 128 -1.88 2.52 -2.98
CA GLN A 128 -1.59 3.92 -2.62
C GLN A 128 -2.84 4.77 -2.37
N ASN A 129 -3.98 4.40 -2.96
CA ASN A 129 -5.25 5.13 -2.81
C ASN A 129 -6.23 4.45 -1.84
N THR A 130 -6.01 3.18 -1.47
CA THR A 130 -6.90 2.38 -0.61
C THR A 130 -6.24 1.82 0.64
N SER A 131 -4.91 1.94 0.76
CA SER A 131 -4.13 1.56 1.93
C SER A 131 -4.49 2.44 3.12
N PHE A 132 -4.38 1.88 4.32
CA PHE A 132 -4.50 2.62 5.57
C PHE A 132 -3.23 3.41 5.91
N ASP A 133 -2.17 3.25 5.12
CA ASP A 133 -0.88 3.90 5.32
C ASP A 133 -0.72 5.04 4.31
N PHE A 134 -1.06 6.26 4.75
CA PHE A 134 -1.04 7.47 3.95
C PHE A 134 0.22 8.29 4.22
N ALA A 135 0.60 9.16 3.27
CA ALA A 135 1.69 10.10 3.49
C ALA A 135 1.42 11.00 4.71
N HIS A 136 2.41 11.11 5.59
CA HIS A 136 2.30 11.89 6.82
C HIS A 136 2.90 13.27 6.62
N VAL A 137 2.19 14.32 7.02
CA VAL A 137 2.77 15.67 7.11
C VAL A 137 3.71 15.72 8.30
N VAL A 138 5.01 15.89 8.06
CA VAL A 138 6.05 15.91 9.11
C VAL A 138 6.56 17.30 9.43
N ASP A 139 6.38 18.25 8.52
CA ASP A 139 6.84 19.63 8.69
C ASP A 139 6.00 20.58 7.81
N VAL A 140 5.91 21.84 8.25
CA VAL A 140 5.20 22.91 7.55
C VAL A 140 6.07 24.16 7.57
N ASN A 141 6.47 24.63 6.39
CA ASN A 141 7.16 25.89 6.21
C ASN A 141 6.24 26.87 5.47
N TRP A 142 6.26 28.14 5.84
CA TRP A 142 5.43 29.15 5.21
C TRP A 142 6.12 30.50 5.10
N ARG A 143 5.70 31.28 4.11
CA ARG A 143 6.15 32.67 3.89
C ARG A 143 4.94 33.53 3.55
N LEU A 144 4.90 34.74 4.09
CA LEU A 144 3.89 35.75 3.75
C LEU A 144 4.55 36.85 2.91
N ASP A 145 4.01 37.05 1.71
CA ASP A 145 4.39 38.17 0.85
C ASP A 145 3.23 39.17 0.78
N TYR A 146 3.54 40.46 0.74
CA TYR A 146 2.55 41.50 0.52
C TYR A 146 2.63 41.99 -0.92
N VAL A 147 1.61 41.67 -1.72
CA VAL A 147 1.59 41.97 -3.15
C VAL A 147 1.10 43.40 -3.35
N LEU A 148 2.03 44.32 -3.61
CA LEU A 148 1.69 45.72 -3.88
C LEU A 148 1.02 45.88 -5.25
N ARG A 149 1.57 45.23 -6.28
CA ARG A 149 1.09 45.34 -7.66
C ARG A 149 1.24 44.01 -8.41
N SER A 150 0.27 43.69 -9.25
CA SER A 150 0.27 42.59 -10.21
C SER A 150 0.32 43.15 -11.64
N SER A 151 0.99 42.43 -12.55
CA SER A 151 1.03 42.79 -13.97
C SER A 151 -0.33 42.67 -14.67
N SER A 152 -1.22 41.81 -14.16
CA SER A 152 -2.56 41.59 -14.72
C SER A 152 -3.66 42.44 -14.05
N ALA A 153 -3.52 42.75 -12.76
CA ALA A 153 -4.55 43.41 -11.96
C ALA A 153 -4.19 44.84 -11.50
N GLY A 154 -2.99 45.34 -11.81
CA GLY A 154 -2.57 46.68 -11.38
C GLY A 154 -2.21 46.72 -9.90
N SER A 155 -2.72 47.68 -9.14
CA SER A 155 -2.48 47.76 -7.68
C SER A 155 -3.41 46.80 -6.95
N VAL A 156 -2.84 45.88 -6.16
CA VAL A 156 -3.60 44.83 -5.45
C VAL A 156 -3.62 45.11 -3.95
N HIS A 157 -2.44 45.30 -3.35
CA HIS A 157 -2.26 45.52 -1.91
C HIS A 157 -2.83 44.41 -1.04
N GLU A 158 -2.56 43.14 -1.38
CA GLU A 158 -3.08 41.98 -0.66
C GLU A 158 -1.97 41.05 -0.14
N PRO A 159 -2.19 40.43 1.04
CA PRO A 159 -1.33 39.37 1.55
C PRO A 159 -1.49 38.07 0.75
N LEU A 160 -0.37 37.41 0.45
CA LEU A 160 -0.32 36.10 -0.21
C LEU A 160 0.58 35.15 0.57
N TYR A 161 0.04 33.99 0.94
CA TYR A 161 0.78 32.96 1.69
C TYR A 161 1.34 31.92 0.74
N PHE A 162 2.61 31.60 0.93
CA PHE A 162 3.30 30.48 0.31
C PHE A 162 3.44 29.41 1.38
N VAL A 163 2.85 28.24 1.17
CA VAL A 163 2.86 27.14 2.14
C VAL A 163 3.53 25.93 1.50
N HIS A 164 4.48 25.35 2.24
CA HIS A 164 5.21 24.15 1.89
C HIS A 164 4.97 23.09 2.98
N LEU A 165 4.31 21.99 2.61
CA LEU A 165 4.14 20.83 3.46
C LEU A 165 5.20 19.81 3.11
N LYS A 166 5.97 19.33 4.09
CA LYS A 166 6.83 18.16 3.90
C LYS A 166 6.05 16.91 4.27
N LEU A 167 6.02 15.97 3.34
CA LEU A 167 5.35 14.69 3.43
C LEU A 167 6.40 13.58 3.53
N GLN A 168 6.19 12.68 4.47
CA GLN A 168 6.92 11.42 4.55
C GLN A 168 6.05 10.32 3.95
N SER A 169 6.57 9.62 2.95
CA SER A 169 5.93 8.40 2.42
C SER A 169 6.06 7.27 3.45
N PRO A 170 5.00 6.48 3.68
CA PRO A 170 5.03 5.40 4.64
C PRO A 170 5.83 4.17 4.19
N HIS A 171 6.03 3.99 2.88
CA HIS A 171 6.59 2.76 2.29
C HIS A 171 7.88 3.00 1.52
N THR A 172 8.83 3.71 2.11
CA THR A 172 10.12 3.89 1.46
C THR A 172 11.22 3.76 2.51
N ASN A 173 12.03 2.70 2.39
CA ASN A 173 13.27 2.52 3.16
C ASN A 173 14.28 3.67 2.90
N ASP A 174 13.99 4.50 1.91
CA ASP A 174 14.62 5.79 1.66
C ASP A 174 13.65 6.89 2.14
N PRO A 175 13.99 7.73 3.14
CA PRO A 175 13.12 8.76 3.70
C PRO A 175 12.99 9.95 2.75
N GLY A 176 12.58 9.70 1.51
CA GLY A 176 12.34 10.70 0.50
C GLY A 176 11.21 11.63 0.96
N LEU A 177 11.58 12.77 1.53
CA LEU A 177 10.64 13.82 1.90
C LEU A 177 10.10 14.46 0.62
N GLN A 178 8.82 14.25 0.33
CA GLN A 178 8.13 14.95 -0.72
C GLN A 178 7.70 16.32 -0.21
N THR A 179 7.81 17.37 -1.03
CA THR A 179 7.30 18.69 -0.67
C THR A 179 6.10 19.04 -1.54
N VAL A 180 4.97 19.35 -0.91
CA VAL A 180 3.78 19.91 -1.58
C VAL A 180 3.75 21.40 -1.33
N ALA A 181 3.73 22.19 -2.40
CA ALA A 181 3.75 23.64 -2.36
C ALA A 181 2.46 24.21 -2.94
N PHE A 182 1.86 25.17 -2.25
CA PHE A 182 0.72 25.92 -2.75
C PHE A 182 0.75 27.37 -2.27
N LEU A 183 0.00 28.22 -2.98
CA LEU A 183 -0.25 29.59 -2.60
C LEU A 183 -1.71 29.74 -2.22
N CYS A 184 -2.00 30.61 -1.26
CA CYS A 184 -3.37 30.88 -0.85
C CYS A 184 -3.57 32.30 -0.32
N SER A 185 -4.79 32.82 -0.46
CA SER A 185 -5.24 34.05 0.20
C SER A 185 -5.46 33.83 1.70
N VAL A 186 -5.73 34.91 2.44
CA VAL A 186 -6.08 34.84 3.87
C VAL A 186 -7.35 34.01 4.08
N GLU A 187 -8.36 34.19 3.22
CA GLU A 187 -9.64 33.51 3.29
C GLU A 187 -9.49 32.01 3.02
N GLU A 188 -8.71 31.66 1.99
CA GLU A 188 -8.41 30.26 1.66
C GLU A 188 -7.64 29.57 2.79
N LEU A 189 -6.63 30.24 3.37
CA LEU A 189 -5.89 29.72 4.51
C LEU A 189 -6.79 29.52 5.75
N ARG A 190 -7.67 30.48 6.04
CA ARG A 190 -8.65 30.36 7.14
C ARG A 190 -9.59 29.18 6.93
N SER A 191 -10.10 29.02 5.71
CA SER A 191 -10.96 27.88 5.34
C SER A 191 -10.24 26.55 5.52
N LEU A 192 -8.97 26.46 5.10
CA LEU A 192 -8.13 25.27 5.28
C LEU A 192 -7.96 24.94 6.77
N VAL A 193 -7.57 25.92 7.60
CA VAL A 193 -7.37 25.73 9.04
C VAL A 193 -8.66 25.28 9.72
N TYR A 194 -9.80 25.89 9.37
CA TYR A 194 -11.10 25.49 9.90
C TYR A 194 -11.43 24.04 9.57
N ARG A 195 -11.25 23.61 8.32
CA ARG A 195 -11.52 22.21 7.92
C ARG A 195 -10.60 21.21 8.61
N VAL A 196 -9.32 21.55 8.80
CA VAL A 196 -8.38 20.69 9.53
C VAL A 196 -8.78 20.56 11.00
N GLN A 197 -9.21 21.65 11.63
CA GLN A 197 -9.71 21.64 13.01
C GLN A 197 -11.00 20.82 13.14
N GLU A 198 -11.94 20.98 12.21
CA GLU A 198 -13.16 20.19 12.16
C GLU A 198 -12.86 18.69 12.04
N ALA A 199 -11.96 18.31 11.11
CA ALA A 199 -11.52 16.93 10.97
C ALA A 199 -10.85 16.38 12.24
N ALA A 200 -10.00 17.18 12.90
CA ALA A 200 -9.36 16.79 14.17
C ALA A 200 -10.40 16.56 15.28
N ASN A 201 -11.40 17.44 15.39
CA ASN A 201 -12.47 17.31 16.37
C ASN A 201 -13.33 16.06 16.13
N GLU A 202 -13.63 15.71 14.87
CA GLU A 202 -14.34 14.48 14.55
C GLU A 202 -13.54 13.23 14.93
N VAL A 203 -12.23 13.23 14.69
CA VAL A 203 -11.35 12.13 15.14
C VAL A 203 -11.30 12.03 16.66
N GLU A 204 -11.26 13.16 17.38
CA GLU A 204 -11.30 13.18 18.85
C GLU A 204 -12.63 12.64 19.40
N LYS A 205 -13.76 12.97 18.76
CA LYS A 205 -15.08 12.42 19.12
C LYS A 205 -15.14 10.91 18.92
N LEU A 206 -14.57 10.39 17.82
CA LEU A 206 -14.54 8.95 17.55
C LEU A 206 -13.65 8.19 18.53
N THR A 207 -12.56 8.81 18.99
CA THR A 207 -11.62 8.20 19.94
C THR A 207 -12.12 8.29 21.39
N THR A 208 -12.87 9.34 21.74
CA THR A 208 -13.49 9.52 23.07
C THR A 208 -14.88 8.85 23.16
N GLY A 209 -15.52 8.59 22.02
CA GLY A 209 -16.78 7.87 21.90
C GLY A 209 -16.63 6.42 22.35
N ASN A 210 -17.24 6.10 23.49
CA ASN A 210 -17.32 4.79 24.11
C ASN A 210 -17.57 3.66 23.07
N PRO A 211 -16.78 2.56 23.03
CA PRO A 211 -16.93 1.46 22.06
C PRO A 211 -18.24 0.64 22.20
N SER A 212 -19.18 1.08 23.03
CA SER A 212 -20.39 0.35 23.41
C SER A 212 -21.59 0.53 22.46
N GLN A 213 -21.50 1.33 21.39
CA GLN A 213 -22.65 1.54 20.47
C GLN A 213 -22.54 0.83 19.10
N LEU A 214 -21.42 0.17 18.78
CA LEU A 214 -21.30 -0.57 17.49
C LEU A 214 -21.83 -2.01 17.54
N ARG A 215 -22.40 -2.47 18.67
CA ARG A 215 -23.11 -3.75 18.77
C ARG A 215 -24.54 -3.53 19.26
N THR A 216 -25.42 -3.02 18.41
CA THR A 216 -26.85 -3.40 18.40
C THR A 216 -27.56 -2.71 17.25
N SER A 217 -27.57 -3.38 16.11
CA SER A 217 -28.72 -3.35 15.21
C SER A 217 -28.72 -4.69 14.48
N THR A 218 -29.27 -5.68 15.18
CA THR A 218 -29.83 -6.91 14.61
C THR A 218 -31.00 -6.57 13.70
#